data_AF-A0AAU9CEK3-F1
#
_entry.id   AF-A0AAU9CEK3-F1
#
_cell.length_a   1.000
_cell.length_b   1.000
_cell.length_c   1.000
_cell.angle_alpha   90.00
_cell.angle_beta   90.00
_cell.angle_gamma   90.00
#
_symmetry.space_group_name_H-M   'P 1'
#
loop_
_entity.id
_entity.type
_entity.pdbx_description
1 polymer ?
#
loop_
_entity_poly.entity_id
_entity_poly.type
_entity_poly.pdbx_seq_one_letter_code
_entity_poly.pdbx_strand_id
1 'polypeptide(L)'
;MSTGKLLNGIVLIFWIVIGSLGTFYKHISFGMGLGDLLGYAFMYIVILTHTLSTLYGVEKRKGNLWFWALASMFFMIAVIFILNATLLRGSEYRWNGRLFYP
;
A
#
# COMPACT_ATOMS: atom_id res chain seq x y z
N MET A 1 9.42 -6.30 21.55
CA MET A 1 9.34 -6.27 20.07
C MET A 1 10.26 -5.16 19.57
N SER A 2 11.10 -5.37 18.56
CA SER A 2 12.02 -4.30 18.11
C SER A 2 11.26 -3.20 17.36
N THR A 3 11.72 -1.95 17.47
CA THR A 3 11.06 -0.78 16.87
C THR A 3 10.83 -0.93 15.35
N GLY A 4 11.81 -1.49 14.62
CA GLY A 4 11.68 -1.73 13.19
C GLY A 4 10.62 -2.78 12.85
N LYS A 5 10.48 -3.84 13.66
CA LYS A 5 9.40 -4.83 13.49
C LYS A 5 8.03 -4.20 13.71
N LEU A 6 7.92 -3.32 14.71
CA LEU A 6 6.70 -2.57 14.99
C LEU A 6 6.32 -1.67 13.82
N LEU A 7 7.25 -0.84 13.35
CA LEU A 7 7.01 0.05 12.21
C LEU A 7 6.67 -0.71 10.94
N ASN A 8 7.38 -1.80 10.65
CA ASN A 8 7.06 -2.65 9.51
C ASN A 8 5.64 -3.23 9.61
N GLY A 9 5.22 -3.66 10.80
CA GLY A 9 3.85 -4.10 11.06
C GLY A 9 2.82 -3.00 10.86
N ILE A 10 3.08 -1.77 11.32
CA ILE A 10 2.21 -0.61 11.10
C ILE A 10 2.02 -0.34 9.60
N VAL A 11 3.11 -0.33 8.82
CA VAL A 11 3.05 -0.12 7.37
C VAL A 11 2.28 -1.24 6.68
N LEU A 12 2.44 -2.49 7.12
CA LEU A 12 1.69 -3.62 6.56
C LEU A 12 0.19 -3.51 6.87
N ILE A 13 -0.18 -3.15 8.11
CA ILE A 13 -1.57 -2.92 8.49
C ILE A 13 -2.16 -1.78 7.66
N PHE A 14 -1.42 -0.70 7.46
CA PHE A 14 -1.83 0.40 6.60
C PHE A 14 -2.16 -0.07 5.17
N TRP A 15 -1.29 -0.89 4.57
CA TRP A 15 -1.53 -1.50 3.26
C TRP A 15 -2.80 -2.37 3.22
N ILE A 16 -3.04 -3.19 4.26
CA ILE A 16 -4.24 -4.02 4.36
C ILE A 16 -5.50 -3.16 4.47
N VAL A 17 -5.45 -2.07 5.25
CA VAL A 17 -6.57 -1.14 5.42
C VAL A 17 -6.91 -0.46 4.10
N ILE A 18 -5.93 0.13 3.40
CA ILE A 18 -6.20 0.78 2.10
C ILE A 18 -6.65 -0.24 1.06
N GLY A 19 -6.09 -1.45 1.10
CA GLY A 19 -6.52 -2.58 0.29
C GLY A 19 -8.00 -2.88 0.48
N SER A 20 -8.40 -3.10 1.73
CA SER A 20 -9.77 -3.42 2.11
C SER A 20 -10.75 -2.29 1.78
N LEU A 21 -10.36 -1.03 2.01
CA LEU A 21 -11.16 0.14 1.66
C LEU A 21 -11.42 0.21 0.15
N GLY A 22 -10.40 -0.08 -0.67
CA GLY A 22 -10.58 -0.17 -2.11
C GLY A 22 -11.44 -1.37 -2.52
N THR A 23 -11.17 -2.57 -2.02
CA THR A 23 -11.87 -3.80 -2.42
C THR A 23 -13.36 -3.79 -2.07
N PHE A 24 -13.69 -3.50 -0.82
CA PHE A 24 -15.05 -3.68 -0.30
C PHE A 24 -15.95 -2.49 -0.56
N TYR A 25 -15.37 -1.28 -0.55
CA TYR A 25 -16.14 -0.05 -0.64
C TYR A 25 -15.92 0.70 -1.95
N LYS A 26 -15.06 0.20 -2.85
CA LYS A 26 -14.69 0.84 -4.13
C LYS A 26 -14.26 2.30 -3.96
N HIS A 27 -13.72 2.64 -2.80
CA HIS A 27 -13.34 4.01 -2.45
C HIS A 27 -12.07 4.47 -3.17
N ILE A 28 -11.33 3.53 -3.77
CA ILE A 28 -10.15 3.85 -4.56
C ILE A 28 -10.43 3.50 -6.02
N SER A 29 -10.28 4.49 -6.90
CA SER A 29 -10.34 4.28 -8.34
C SER A 29 -9.02 4.74 -8.94
N PHE A 30 -8.39 3.87 -9.72
CA PHE A 30 -7.17 4.09 -10.50
C PHE A 30 -7.48 4.39 -11.98
N GLY A 31 -8.76 4.36 -12.36
CA GLY A 31 -9.25 4.66 -13.70
C GLY A 31 -10.69 4.18 -13.89
N MET A 32 -11.14 4.06 -15.14
CA MET A 32 -12.33 3.26 -15.46
C MET A 32 -11.90 1.84 -15.87
N GLY A 33 -12.60 0.82 -15.37
CA GLY A 33 -12.47 -0.58 -15.79
C GLY A 33 -11.07 -1.16 -15.59
N LEU A 34 -10.26 -1.18 -16.65
CA LEU A 34 -8.95 -1.81 -16.68
C LEU A 34 -7.93 -1.15 -15.74
N GLY A 35 -8.01 0.18 -15.57
CA GLY A 35 -7.15 0.91 -14.65
C GLY A 35 -7.33 0.45 -13.20
N ASP A 36 -8.59 0.28 -12.78
CA ASP A 36 -8.90 -0.26 -11.45
C ASP A 36 -8.38 -1.69 -11.30
N LEU A 37 -8.63 -2.55 -12.29
CA LEU A 37 -8.17 -3.94 -12.24
C LEU A 37 -6.65 -4.03 -12.04
N LEU A 38 -5.87 -3.26 -12.82
CA LEU A 38 -4.41 -3.24 -12.72
C LEU A 38 -3.91 -2.62 -11.42
N GLY A 39 -4.55 -1.53 -10.95
CA GLY A 39 -4.22 -0.89 -9.69
C GLY A 39 -4.45 -1.80 -8.49
N TYR A 40 -5.59 -2.49 -8.45
CA TYR A 40 -5.90 -3.49 -7.42
C TYR A 40 -4.96 -4.70 -7.48
N ALA A 41 -4.68 -5.22 -8.67
CA ALA A 41 -3.73 -6.32 -8.83
C ALA A 41 -2.34 -5.95 -8.29
N PHE A 42 -1.85 -4.75 -8.64
CA PHE A 42 -0.58 -4.25 -8.11
C PHE A 42 -0.59 -4.11 -6.59
N MET A 43 -1.65 -3.55 -6.02
CA MET A 43 -1.80 -3.40 -4.57
C MET A 43 -1.75 -4.74 -3.83
N TYR A 44 -2.44 -5.77 -4.34
CA TYR A 44 -2.41 -7.09 -3.73
C TYR A 44 -1.04 -7.75 -3.84
N ILE A 45 -0.34 -7.58 -4.97
CA ILE A 45 1.04 -8.05 -5.13
C ILE A 45 1.92 -7.38 -4.07
N VAL A 46 1.81 -6.07 -3.88
CA VAL A 46 2.59 -5.32 -2.87
C VAL A 46 2.30 -5.83 -1.46
N ILE A 47 1.03 -6.01 -1.07
CA ILE A 47 0.63 -6.58 0.23
C ILE A 47 1.23 -7.97 0.43
N LEU A 48 1.12 -8.83 -0.59
CA LEU A 48 1.63 -10.20 -0.54
C LEU A 48 3.15 -10.21 -0.39
N THR A 49 3.88 -9.45 -1.22
CA THR A 49 5.33 -9.35 -1.15
C THR A 49 5.80 -8.76 0.18
N HIS A 50 5.11 -7.74 0.72
CA HIS A 50 5.42 -7.18 2.04
C HIS A 50 5.22 -8.20 3.15
N THR A 51 4.12 -8.95 3.10
CA THR A 51 3.81 -10.02 4.06
C THR A 51 4.88 -11.10 4.03
N LEU A 52 5.18 -11.65 2.84
CA LEU A 52 6.18 -12.71 2.68
C LEU A 52 7.57 -12.26 3.10
N SER A 53 7.98 -11.04 2.75
CA SER A 53 9.28 -10.48 3.16
C SER A 53 9.38 -10.27 4.67
N THR A 54 8.27 -9.88 5.29
CA THR A 54 8.17 -9.72 6.75
C THR A 54 8.31 -11.08 7.44
N LEU A 55 7.57 -12.09 7.00
CA LEU A 55 7.64 -13.45 7.54
C LEU A 55 9.04 -14.05 7.37
N TYR A 56 9.63 -13.93 6.18
CA TYR A 56 11.00 -14.35 5.91
C TYR A 56 12.01 -13.65 6.84
N GLY A 57 11.87 -12.35 7.04
CA GLY A 57 12.73 -11.58 7.94
C GLY A 57 12.62 -12.06 9.40
N VAL A 58 11.42 -12.43 9.84
CA VAL A 58 11.18 -12.98 11.17
C VAL A 58 11.81 -14.36 11.31
N GLU A 59 11.57 -15.25 10.34
CA GLU A 59 12.09 -16.62 10.32
C GLU A 59 13.62 -16.63 10.34
N LYS A 60 14.26 -15.80 9.49
CA LYS A 60 15.72 -15.68 9.42
C LYS A 60 16.33 -14.80 10.52
N ARG A 61 15.53 -14.40 11.53
CA ARG A 61 15.96 -13.57 12.67
C ARG A 61 16.74 -12.32 12.25
N LYS A 62 16.33 -11.67 11.15
CA LYS A 62 17.01 -10.48 10.63
C LYS A 62 16.99 -9.35 11.67
N GLY A 63 18.01 -8.52 11.62
CA GLY A 63 18.20 -7.40 12.54
C GLY A 63 17.22 -6.25 12.30
N ASN A 64 17.23 -5.28 13.21
CA ASN A 64 16.31 -4.14 13.19
C ASN A 64 16.42 -3.31 11.90
N LEU A 65 17.64 -3.11 11.39
CA LEU A 65 17.90 -2.35 10.17
C LEU A 65 17.18 -2.92 8.94
N TRP A 66 17.05 -4.25 8.86
CA TRP A 66 16.35 -4.90 7.76
C TRP A 66 14.86 -4.54 7.76
N PHE A 67 14.21 -4.61 8.93
CA PHE A 67 12.81 -4.23 9.06
C PHE A 67 12.58 -2.74 8.83
N TRP A 68 13.53 -1.88 9.22
CA TRP A 68 13.50 -0.46 8.88
C TRP A 68 13.56 -0.22 7.38
N ALA A 69 14.52 -0.84 6.68
CA ALA A 69 14.64 -0.72 5.23
C ALA A 69 13.37 -1.22 4.52
N LEU A 70 12.84 -2.36 4.97
CA LEU A 70 11.61 -2.95 4.44
C LEU A 70 10.41 -2.01 4.64
N ALA A 71 10.21 -1.52 5.86
CA ALA A 71 9.14 -0.57 6.18
C ALA A 71 9.23 0.70 5.32
N SER A 72 10.43 1.30 5.23
CA SER A 72 10.66 2.50 4.43
C SER A 72 10.37 2.29 2.95
N MET A 73 10.79 1.15 2.38
CA MET A 73 10.54 0.80 0.98
C MET A 73 9.05 0.69 0.70
N PHE A 74 8.33 -0.11 1.49
CA PHE A 74 6.88 -0.30 1.29
C PHE A 74 6.06 0.95 1.61
N PHE A 75 6.53 1.78 2.54
CA PHE A 75 5.92 3.08 2.80
C PHE A 75 6.08 4.04 1.61
N MET A 76 7.28 4.11 0.99
CA MET A 76 7.48 4.91 -0.22
C MET A 76 6.61 4.43 -1.39
N ILE A 77 6.48 3.11 -1.57
CA ILE A 77 5.55 2.56 -2.57
C ILE A 77 4.12 3.03 -2.28
N ALA A 78 3.70 3.04 -1.01
CA ALA A 78 2.35 3.46 -0.62
C ALA A 78 2.12 4.93 -0.94
N VAL A 79 3.10 5.79 -0.65
CA VAL A 79 3.04 7.22 -0.99
C VAL A 79 2.89 7.41 -2.50
N ILE A 80 3.72 6.75 -3.31
CA ILE A 80 3.63 6.84 -4.79
C ILE A 80 2.26 6.35 -5.28
N PHE A 81 1.77 5.25 -4.71
CA PHE A 81 0.50 4.66 -5.07
C PHE A 81 -0.68 5.60 -4.77
N ILE A 82 -0.69 6.22 -3.58
CA ILE A 82 -1.70 7.21 -3.19
C ILE A 82 -1.58 8.46 -4.06
N LEU A 83 -0.38 8.95 -4.33
CA LEU A 83 -0.17 10.11 -5.21
C LEU A 83 -0.71 9.84 -6.61
N ASN A 84 -0.46 8.65 -7.17
CA ASN A 84 -1.00 8.25 -8.47
C ASN A 84 -2.55 8.21 -8.46
N ALA A 85 -3.15 7.67 -7.39
CA ALA A 85 -4.60 7.64 -7.24
C ALA A 85 -5.25 9.03 -7.01
N THR A 86 -4.48 10.03 -6.55
CA THR A 86 -4.99 11.33 -6.11
C THR A 86 -4.42 12.51 -6.93
N LEU A 87 -3.23 12.99 -6.56
CA LEU A 87 -2.65 14.25 -7.03
C LEU A 87 -2.00 14.17 -8.42
N LEU A 88 -1.42 13.03 -8.77
CA LEU A 88 -0.76 12.80 -10.06
C LEU A 88 -1.74 12.28 -11.13
N ARG A 89 -3.02 12.20 -10.79
CA ARG A 89 -4.05 11.76 -11.73
C ARG A 89 -4.25 12.83 -12.81
N GLY A 90 -4.41 12.39 -14.06
CA GLY A 90 -4.58 13.28 -15.22
C GLY A 90 -5.78 14.23 -15.09
N SER A 91 -5.79 15.31 -15.88
CA SER A 91 -6.80 16.39 -15.79
C SER A 91 -8.25 15.89 -15.93
N GLU A 92 -8.46 14.80 -16.67
CA GLU A 92 -9.76 14.17 -16.90
C GLU A 92 -10.35 13.49 -15.64
N TYR A 93 -9.52 13.19 -14.65
CA TYR A 93 -9.94 12.50 -13.42
C TYR A 93 -9.34 13.16 -12.17
N ARG A 94 -9.18 14.49 -12.18
CA ARG A 94 -8.62 15.23 -11.04
C ARG A 94 -9.34 14.84 -9.75
N TRP A 95 -8.55 14.54 -8.73
CA TRP A 95 -9.09 14.29 -7.41
C TRP A 95 -9.90 15.52 -6.93
N ASN A 96 -11.16 15.30 -6.59
CA ASN A 96 -12.09 16.34 -6.14
C ASN A 96 -11.94 16.68 -4.63
N GLY A 97 -10.86 16.22 -4.00
CA GLY A 97 -10.62 16.35 -2.56
C GLY A 97 -11.43 15.39 -1.69
N ARG A 98 -12.29 14.54 -2.28
CA ARG A 98 -13.08 13.54 -1.54
C ARG A 98 -12.42 12.18 -1.68
N LEU A 99 -12.14 11.54 -0.55
CA LEU A 99 -11.64 10.16 -0.49
C LEU A 99 -12.75 9.13 -0.73
N PHE A 100 -14.01 9.56 -0.65
CA PHE A 100 -15.19 8.71 -0.76
C PHE A 100 -16.15 9.33 -1.80
N TYR A 101 -16.70 8.49 -2.69
CA TYR A 101 -17.87 8.87 -3.48
C TYR A 101 -19.09 8.98 -2.54
N PRO A 102 -19.98 9.98 -2.70
CA PRO A 102 -21.29 9.97 -2.04
C PRO A 102 -22.16 8.83 -2.54
#